data_AF-A0A940USM9-F1
#
_entry.id   AF-A0A940USM9-F1
#
_cell.length_a   1.000
_cell.length_b   1.000
_cell.length_c   1.000
_cell.angle_alpha   90.00
_cell.angle_beta   90.00
_cell.angle_gamma   90.00
#
_symmetry.space_group_name_H-M   'P 1'
#
loop_
_entity.id
_entity.type
_entity.pdbx_description
1 polymer ?
#
loop_
_entity_poly.entity_id
_entity_poly.type
_entity_poly.pdbx_seq_one_letter_code
_entity_poly.pdbx_strand_id
1 'polypeptide(L)' 'MDLYKQIKQIASEAASAAAVKLYYGTVLTVNSLSVQVDQRFILTSEFLTLCRSASELAAGDRVALILMGDSDYLILDKVV' A
#
# COMPACT_ATOMS: atom_id res chain seq x y z
N MET A 1 28.00 17.58 -20.27
CA MET A 1 26.86 18.44 -19.95
C MET A 1 25.56 17.64 -19.72
N ASP A 2 25.49 16.37 -20.15
CA ASP A 2 24.34 15.49 -19.93
C ASP A 2 24.10 15.06 -18.47
N LEU A 3 25.18 14.77 -17.72
CA LEU A 3 25.04 14.22 -16.37
C LEU A 3 24.32 15.17 -15.40
N TYR A 4 24.63 16.47 -15.46
CA TYR A 4 23.98 17.48 -14.62
C TYR A 4 22.47 17.61 -14.93
N LYS A 5 22.10 17.47 -16.20
CA LYS A 5 20.71 17.53 -16.65
C LYS A 5 19.94 16.27 -16.19
N GLN A 6 20.55 15.10 -16.29
CA GLN A 6 20.00 13.84 -15.77
C GLN A 6 19.81 13.88 -14.25
N ILE A 7 20.79 14.40 -13.49
CA ILE A 7 20.67 14.52 -12.03
C ILE A 7 19.49 15.43 -11.65
N LYS A 8 19.30 16.56 -12.35
CA LYS A 8 18.14 17.43 -12.12
C LYS A 8 16.81 16.76 -12.45
N GLN A 9 16.79 15.97 -13.51
CA GLN A 9 15.59 15.26 -13.93
C GLN A 9 15.20 14.18 -12.92
N ILE A 10 16.17 13.35 -12.49
CA ILE A 10 15.98 12.35 -11.44
C ILE A 10 15.52 13.00 -10.12
N ALA A 11 16.14 14.12 -9.73
CA ALA A 11 15.73 14.85 -8.53
C ALA A 11 14.31 15.41 -8.63
N SER A 12 13.92 15.91 -9.82
CA SER A 12 12.56 16.40 -10.08
C SER A 12 11.54 15.27 -10.09
N GLU A 13 11.88 14.13 -10.68
CA GLU A 13 11.03 12.93 -10.70
C GLU A 13 10.89 12.33 -9.31
N ALA A 14 11.97 12.27 -8.51
CA ALA A 14 11.92 11.83 -7.12
C ALA A 14 11.12 12.79 -6.22
N ALA A 15 11.20 14.10 -6.47
CA ALA A 15 10.39 15.09 -5.77
C ALA A 15 8.91 15.05 -6.19
N SER A 16 8.64 14.59 -7.42
CA SER A 16 7.28 14.43 -7.96
C SER A 16 6.72 13.03 -7.77
N ALA A 17 7.53 12.08 -7.30
CA ALA A 17 7.06 10.78 -6.86
C ALA A 17 6.07 11.04 -5.73
N ALA A 18 4.80 10.89 -6.05
CA ALA A 18 3.70 11.23 -5.16
C ALA A 18 3.97 10.61 -3.79
N ALA A 19 3.88 11.43 -2.74
CA ALA A 19 4.00 10.97 -1.37
C ALA A 19 3.25 9.66 -1.22
N VAL A 20 3.96 8.59 -0.85
CA VAL A 20 3.37 7.25 -0.69
C VAL A 20 2.20 7.41 0.25
N LYS A 21 0.98 7.27 -0.29
CA LYS A 21 -0.23 7.44 0.49
C LYS A 21 -0.37 6.22 1.38
N LEU A 22 -0.20 6.44 2.68
CA LEU A 22 -0.46 5.43 3.68
C LEU A 22 -1.95 5.43 4.01
N TYR A 23 -2.54 4.25 3.89
CA TYR A 23 -3.92 3.97 4.15
C TYR A 23 -4.04 3.05 5.36
N TYR A 24 -5.16 3.15 6.06
CA TYR A 24 -5.53 2.19 7.09
C TYR A 24 -6.77 1.44 6.66
N GLY A 25 -6.77 0.13 6.91
CA GLY A 25 -7.92 -0.71 6.63
C GLY A 25 -8.20 -1.70 7.74
N THR A 26 -9.38 -2.30 7.69
CA THR A 26 -9.80 -3.37 8.59
C THR A 26 -9.98 -4.64 7.77
N VAL A 27 -9.35 -5.73 8.21
CA VAL A 27 -9.52 -7.05 7.60
C VAL A 27 -10.93 -7.54 7.88
N LEU A 28 -11.71 -7.81 6.84
CA LEU A 28 -13.07 -8.35 6.95
C LEU A 28 -13.04 -9.88 6.99
N THR A 29 -12.30 -10.49 6.07
CA THR A 29 -12.21 -11.94 5.90
C THR A 29 -10.78 -12.35 5.58
N VAL A 30 -10.36 -13.52 6.06
CA VAL A 30 -9.01 -14.07 5.84
C VAL A 30 -9.03 -15.17 4.77
N ASN A 31 -10.06 -16.02 4.78
CA ASN A 31 -10.33 -17.01 3.72
C ASN A 31 -11.05 -16.30 2.56
N SER A 32 -10.28 -15.86 1.56
CA SER A 32 -10.60 -14.76 0.60
C SER A 32 -10.35 -13.39 1.22
N LEU A 33 -9.06 -13.06 1.37
CA LEU A 33 -8.59 -11.83 2.00
C LEU A 33 -9.35 -10.62 1.46
N SER A 34 -10.07 -9.94 2.35
CA SER A 34 -10.77 -8.71 2.02
C SER A 34 -10.47 -7.66 3.07
N VAL A 35 -10.06 -6.47 2.64
CA VAL A 35 -9.70 -5.36 3.52
C VAL A 35 -10.55 -4.15 3.16
N GLN A 36 -11.26 -3.61 4.14
CA GLN A 36 -11.99 -2.37 4.01
C GLN A 36 -11.07 -1.19 4.31
N VAL A 37 -10.76 -0.37 3.31
CA VAL A 37 -9.86 0.78 3.43
C VAL A 37 -10.67 2.04 3.72
N ASP A 38 -10.26 2.79 4.76
CA ASP A 38 -10.81 4.10 5.12
C ASP A 38 -12.36 4.13 5.24
N GLN A 39 -12.95 2.96 5.50
CA GLN A 39 -14.40 2.70 5.44
C GLN A 39 -15.11 3.02 4.11
N ARG A 40 -14.37 3.33 3.04
CA ARG A 40 -14.95 3.77 1.75
C ARG A 40 -15.12 2.66 0.73
N PHE A 41 -14.18 1.72 0.68
CA PHE A 41 -14.18 0.65 -0.32
C PHE A 41 -13.53 -0.62 0.24
N ILE A 42 -13.86 -1.76 -0.37
CA ILE A 42 -13.35 -3.07 0.00
C ILE A 42 -12.43 -3.54 -1.11
N LEU A 43 -11.19 -3.84 -0.75
CA LEU A 43 -10.21 -4.47 -1.63
C LEU A 43 -10.25 -5.98 -1.42
N THR A 44 -10.32 -6.72 -2.52
CA THR A 44 -10.19 -8.18 -2.53
C THR A 44 -8.72 -8.58 -2.71
N SER A 45 -8.43 -9.85 -2.47
CA SER A 45 -7.08 -10.42 -2.54
C SER A 45 -6.33 -10.16 -3.85
N GLU A 46 -7.03 -9.91 -4.95
CA GLU A 46 -6.41 -9.63 -6.26
C GLU A 46 -5.70 -8.27 -6.30
N PHE A 47 -6.09 -7.33 -5.44
CA PHE A 47 -5.51 -6.00 -5.34
C PHE A 47 -4.60 -5.84 -4.12
N LEU A 48 -4.41 -6.91 -3.35
CA LEU A 48 -3.69 -6.90 -2.08
C LEU A 48 -2.45 -7.78 -2.17
N THR A 49 -1.28 -7.16 -2.02
CA THR A 49 0.00 -7.85 -1.86
C THR A 49 0.37 -7.87 -0.38
N LEU A 50 0.63 -9.05 0.17
CA LEU A 50 1.00 -9.24 1.58
C LEU A 50 2.53 -9.22 1.74
N CYS A 51 3.04 -8.41 2.67
CA CYS A 51 4.40 -8.59 3.17
C CYS A 51 4.48 -9.80 4.11
N ARG A 52 5.65 -10.44 4.16
CA ARG A 52 5.92 -11.59 5.06
C ARG A 52 5.66 -11.27 6.54
N SER A 53 5.79 -10.01 6.94
CA SER A 53 5.48 -9.58 8.31
C SER A 53 3.97 -9.67 8.64
N ALA A 54 3.10 -9.52 7.64
CA ALA A 54 1.64 -9.58 7.79
C ALA A 54 1.07 -11.00 7.60
N SER A 55 1.82 -12.04 7.96
CA SER A 55 1.43 -13.44 7.73
C SER A 55 0.24 -13.91 8.58
N GLU A 56 -0.03 -13.24 9.71
CA GLU A 56 -1.04 -13.65 10.69
C GLU A 56 -2.11 -12.55 10.87
N LEU A 57 -2.95 -12.38 9.85
CA LEU A 57 -4.08 -11.45 9.89
C LEU A 57 -5.34 -12.19 10.35
N ALA A 58 -6.05 -11.62 11.32
CA ALA A 58 -7.38 -12.06 11.74
C ALA A 58 -8.46 -11.10 11.25
N ALA A 59 -9.69 -11.60 11.09
CA ALA A 59 -10.84 -10.74 10.85
C ALA A 59 -11.02 -9.75 12.02
N GLY A 60 -11.15 -8.46 11.70
CA GLY A 60 -11.20 -7.36 12.66
C GLY A 60 -9.86 -6.65 12.88
N ASP A 61 -8.75 -7.19 12.36
CA ASP A 61 -7.44 -6.54 12.51
C ASP A 61 -7.35 -5.26 11.68
N ARG A 62 -6.75 -4.24 12.29
CA ARG A 62 -6.35 -3.03 11.58
C ARG A 62 -5.00 -3.25 10.91
N VAL A 63 -4.89 -2.86 9.65
CA VAL A 63 -3.68 -3.00 8.86
C VAL A 63 -3.30 -1.67 8.21
N ALA A 64 -2.01 -1.45 8.06
CA ALA A 64 -1.47 -0.35 7.28
C ALA A 64 -1.21 -0.82 5.84
N LEU A 65 -1.72 -0.07 4.87
CA LEU A 65 -1.54 -0.34 3.45
C LEU A 65 -0.87 0.85 2.76
N ILE A 66 -0.10 0.58 1.72
CA ILE A 66 0.41 1.60 0.82
C ILE A 66 -0.05 1.32 -0.60
N LEU A 67 -0.41 2.37 -1.33
CA LEU A 67 -0.73 2.26 -2.75
C LEU A 67 0.57 2.17 -3.56
N MET A 68 0.75 1.05 -4.25
CA MET A 68 1.88 0.75 -5.13
C MET A 68 1.39 0.83 -6.59
N GLY A 69 1.18 2.04 -7.10
CA GLY A 69 0.66 2.26 -8.46
C GLY A 69 -0.75 2.84 -8.46
N ASP A 70 -1.62 2.38 -9.37
CA ASP A 70 -2.98 2.92 -9.53
C ASP A 70 -4.05 2.08 -8.81
N SER A 71 -3.83 0.77 -8.65
CA SER A 71 -4.82 -0.16 -8.07
C SER A 71 -4.25 -1.25 -7.16
N ASP A 72 -2.94 -1.36 -7.04
CA ASP A 72 -2.28 -2.36 -6.19
C ASP A 72 -1.96 -1.80 -4.82
N TYR A 73 -2.35 -2.51 -3.77
CA TYR A 73 -2.12 -2.14 -2.39
C TYR A 73 -1.22 -3.16 -1.70
N LEU A 74 -0.15 -2.68 -1.07
CA LEU A 74 0.75 -3.50 -0.28
C LEU A 74 0.37 -3.38 1.20
N ILE A 75 0.05 -4.50 1.84
CA ILE A 75 -0.14 -4.58 3.29
C ILE A 75 1.23 -4.68 3.94
N LEU A 76 1.59 -3.66 4.73
CA LEU A 76 2.86 -3.58 5.42
C LEU A 76 2.85 -4.43 6.70
N ASP A 77 1.92 -4.11 7.59
CA ASP A 77 1.80 -4.77 8.89
C ASP A 77 0.43 -4.49 9.54
N LYS A 78 0.14 -5.24 10.58
CA LYS A 78 -0.95 -4.98 11.51
C LYS A 78 -0.61 -3.78 12.39
N VAL A 79 -1.60 -2.92 12.62
CA VAL A 79 -1.53 -1.78 13.53
C VAL A 79 -2.16 -2.23 14.85
N VAL A 80 -1.33 -2.37 15.88
CA VAL A 80 -1.71 -2.72 17.27
C VAL A 80 -2.28 -1.53 18.02
#